data_AF-A0A9D3XEZ6-F1
#
_entry.id   AF-A0A9D3XEZ6-F1
#
_cell.length_a   1.000
_cell.length_b   1.000
_cell.length_c   1.000
_cell.angle_alpha   90.00
_cell.angle_beta   90.00
_cell.angle_gamma   90.00
#
_symmetry.space_group_name_H-M   'P 1'
#
loop_
_entity.id
_entity.type
_entity.pdbx_description
1 polymer ?
#
loop_
_entity_poly.entity_id
_entity_poly.type
_entity_poly.pdbx_seq_one_letter_code
_entity_poly.pdbx_strand_id
1 'polypeptide(L)' 'VFLSITFSSYCLGTAAPHSGTFSIARGAAFKVFKIIYQKPTIDSFSSDGHKLDHIKGPLEFNNVQFSYFSRPDVQ' A
#
# COMPACT_ATOMS: atom_id res chain seq x y z
N VAL A 1 -35.10 28.83 22.00
CA VAL A 1 -34.46 27.78 22.83
C VAL A 1 -34.99 26.39 22.52
N PHE A 2 -36.29 26.09 22.68
CA PHE A 2 -36.86 24.77 22.38
C PHE A 2 -36.61 24.30 20.94
N LEU A 3 -37.01 25.11 19.94
CA LEU A 3 -36.82 24.79 18.52
C LEU A 3 -35.34 24.65 18.12
N SER A 4 -34.46 25.38 18.80
CA SER A 4 -33.02 25.30 18.57
C SER A 4 -32.48 23.93 19.02
N ILE A 5 -32.94 23.42 20.17
CA ILE A 5 -32.52 22.14 20.72
C ILE A 5 -33.07 20.96 19.89
N THR A 6 -34.32 21.04 19.43
CA THR A 6 -34.90 19.98 18.58
C THR A 6 -34.22 19.92 17.21
N PHE A 7 -33.89 21.07 16.62
CA PHE A 7 -33.15 21.13 15.36
C PHE A 7 -31.72 20.56 15.49
N SER A 8 -30.99 20.91 16.55
CA SER A 8 -29.66 20.33 16.82
C SER A 8 -29.72 18.81 17.01
N SER A 9 -30.73 18.31 17.72
CA SER A 9 -30.93 16.86 17.93
C SER A 9 -31.24 16.14 16.62
N TYR A 10 -32.05 16.75 15.75
CA TYR A 10 -32.36 16.23 14.42
C TYR A 10 -31.10 16.11 13.55
N CYS A 11 -30.24 17.14 13.52
CA CYS A 11 -28.98 17.09 12.76
C CYS A 11 -28.03 15.97 13.24
N LEU A 12 -27.96 15.71 14.55
CA LEU A 12 -27.16 14.60 15.07
C LEU A 12 -27.77 13.24 14.68
N GLY A 13 -29.10 13.13 14.74
CA GLY A 13 -29.83 11.93 14.32
C GLY A 13 -29.62 11.59 12.84
N THR A 14 -29.58 12.59 11.96
CA THR A 14 -29.31 12.39 10.53
C THR A 14 -27.83 12.11 10.25
N ALA A 15 -26.90 12.59 11.08
CA ALA A 15 -25.46 12.29 10.95
C ALA A 15 -25.11 10.86 11.40
N ALA A 16 -25.76 10.34 12.44
CA ALA A 16 -25.51 9.02 13.02
C ALA A 16 -25.33 7.84 12.02
N PRO A 17 -26.19 7.66 10.99
CA PRO A 17 -26.05 6.54 10.05
C PRO A 17 -24.77 6.57 9.20
N HIS A 18 -24.12 7.73 9.05
CA HIS A 18 -22.91 7.87 8.25
C HIS A 18 -21.64 7.34 8.97
N SER A 19 -21.71 7.15 10.29
CA SER A 19 -20.58 6.67 11.10
C SER A 19 -20.06 5.29 10.65
N GLY A 20 -20.96 4.38 10.27
CA GLY A 20 -20.59 3.05 9.77
C GLY A 20 -19.82 3.11 8.45
N THR A 21 -20.28 3.94 7.51
CA THR A 21 -19.60 4.18 6.22
C THR A 21 -18.21 4.77 6.42
N PHE A 22 -18.05 5.68 7.38
CA PHE A 22 -16.73 6.24 7.71
C PHE A 22 -15.74 5.19 8.21
N SER A 23 -16.20 4.25 9.05
CA SER A 23 -15.36 3.15 9.53
C SER A 23 -14.86 2.25 8.39
N ILE A 24 -15.76 1.88 7.47
CA ILE A 24 -15.42 1.09 6.28
C ILE A 24 -14.44 1.86 5.39
N ALA A 25 -14.70 3.15 5.15
CA ALA A 25 -13.81 4.01 4.36
C ALA A 25 -12.40 4.07 4.96
N ARG A 26 -12.29 4.19 6.29
CA ARG A 26 -11.00 4.16 6.99
C ARG A 26 -10.27 2.83 6.82
N GLY A 27 -10.99 1.71 6.92
CA GLY A 27 -10.42 0.38 6.70
C GLY A 27 -9.93 0.16 5.25
N ALA A 28 -10.68 0.66 4.27
CA ALA A 28 -10.26 0.63 2.86
C ALA A 28 -9.01 1.51 2.63
N ALA A 29 -9.02 2.73 3.15
CA ALA A 29 -7.89 3.66 3.06
C ALA A 29 -6.61 3.06 3.65
N PHE A 30 -6.70 2.34 4.77
CA PHE A 30 -5.54 1.67 5.37
C PHE A 30 -4.85 0.71 4.39
N LYS A 31 -5.60 -0.09 3.62
CA LYS A 31 -5.03 -1.01 2.63
C LYS A 31 -4.31 -0.26 1.51
N VAL A 32 -4.90 0.84 1.03
CA VAL A 32 -4.31 1.69 -0.01
C VAL A 32 -3.00 2.30 0.47
N PHE A 33 -3.01 2.93 1.65
CA PHE A 33 -1.80 3.53 2.22
C PHE A 33 -0.72 2.49 2.53
N LYS A 34 -1.11 1.28 2.95
CA LYS A 34 -0.15 0.19 3.16
C LYS A 34 0.64 -0.13 1.88
N ILE A 35 -0.02 -0.13 0.71
CA ILE A 35 0.65 -0.38 -0.58
C ILE A 35 1.55 0.80 -0.97
N ILE A 36 1.07 2.03 -0.80
CA ILE A 36 1.83 3.24 -1.15
C ILE A 36 3.14 3.34 -0.36
N TYR A 37 3.11 3.02 0.93
CA TYR A 37 4.28 3.14 1.81
C TYR A 37 5.13 1.87 1.88
N GLN A 38 4.76 0.81 1.17
CA GLN A 38 5.55 -0.42 1.11
C GLN A 38 6.85 -0.16 0.34
N LYS A 39 7.99 -0.44 0.96
CA LYS A 39 9.30 -0.38 0.30
C LYS A 39 9.62 -1.75 -0.32
N PRO A 40 9.85 -1.84 -1.65
CA PRO A 40 10.29 -3.08 -2.28
C PRO A 40 11.75 -3.40 -1.93
N THR A 41 12.12 -4.68 -1.91
CA THR A 41 13.51 -5.12 -1.67
C THR A 41 14.44 -4.69 -2.79
N ILE A 42 13.92 -4.66 -4.02
CA ILE A 42 14.63 -4.18 -5.22
C ILE A 42 13.87 -2.92 -5.67
N ASP A 43 14.49 -1.76 -5.49
CA ASP A 43 13.89 -0.47 -5.83
C ASP A 43 14.24 -0.07 -7.25
N SER A 44 13.26 -0.17 -8.16
CA SER A 44 13.41 0.22 -9.56
C SER A 44 13.49 1.73 -9.78
N PHE A 45 13.08 2.54 -8.80
CA PHE A 45 13.13 4.01 -8.89
C PHE A 45 14.41 4.59 -8.29
N SER A 46 15.21 3.77 -7.62
CA SER A 46 16.51 4.21 -7.12
C SER A 46 17.46 4.50 -8.29
N SER A 47 18.16 5.63 -8.19
CA SER A 47 19.29 5.96 -9.07
C SER A 47 20.60 5.31 -8.62
N ASP A 48 20.56 4.54 -7.52
CA ASP A 48 21.74 3.88 -6.97
C ASP A 48 22.15 2.68 -7.83
N GLY A 49 23.46 2.53 -8.01
CA GLY A 49 24.05 1.43 -8.76
C GLY A 49 25.12 1.90 -9.73
N HIS A 50 25.81 0.95 -10.35
CA HIS A 50 26.83 1.23 -11.33
C HIS A 50 26.21 1.36 -12.72
N LYS A 51 26.30 2.56 -13.30
CA LYS A 51 26.02 2.78 -14.71
C LYS A 51 27.30 2.62 -15.51
N LEU A 52 27.38 1.58 -16.33
CA LEU A 52 28.54 1.28 -17.16
C LEU A 52 28.50 2.13 -18.45
N ASP A 53 29.59 2.81 -18.80
CA ASP A 53 29.70 3.61 -20.05
C ASP A 53 29.81 2.73 -21.31
N HIS A 54 30.31 1.50 -21.15
CA HIS A 54 30.44 0.52 -22.21
C HIS A 54 30.21 -0.89 -21.67
N ILE A 55 29.31 -1.63 -22.30
CA ILE A 55 28.96 -3.02 -21.92
C ILE A 55 29.50 -3.95 -23.01
N LYS A 56 30.42 -4.84 -22.66
CA LYS A 56 30.99 -5.85 -23.58
C LYS A 56 30.07 -7.05 -23.82
N GLY A 57 29.11 -7.29 -22.91
CA GLY A 57 28.09 -8.34 -23.04
C GLY A 57 28.43 -9.79 -22.66
N PRO A 58 29.60 -10.18 -22.10
CA PRO A 58 29.74 -11.55 -21.58
C PRO A 58 28.88 -11.70 -20.32
N LEU A 59 28.09 -12.79 -20.27
CA LEU A 59 27.24 -13.16 -19.14
C LEU A 59 27.64 -14.54 -18.65
N GLU A 60 27.78 -14.69 -17.34
CA GLU A 60 28.13 -15.96 -16.69
C GLU A 60 27.23 -16.17 -15.47
N PHE A 61 26.81 -17.41 -15.25
CA PHE A 61 26.16 -17.84 -14.02
C PHE A 61 27.12 -18.76 -13.27
N ASN A 62 27.42 -18.45 -12.01
CA ASN A 62 28.32 -19.26 -11.20
C ASN A 62 27.59 -19.76 -9.95
N ASN A 63 27.29 -21.06 -9.92
CA ASN A 63 26.66 -21.77 -8.80
C ASN A 63 25.41 -21.05 -8.21
N VAL A 64 24.50 -20.61 -9.08
CA VAL A 64 23.29 -19.89 -8.66
C VAL A 64 22.19 -20.88 -8.28
N GLN A 65 21.78 -20.86 -7.01
CA GLN A 65 20.58 -21.55 -6.53
C GLN A 65 19.47 -20.52 -6.29
N PHE A 66 18.31 -20.75 -6.90
CA PHE A 66 17.17 -19.84 -6.83
C PHE A 66 15.88 -20.62 -6.63
N SER A 67 15.02 -20.11 -5.74
CA SER A 67 13.68 -20.61 -5.53
C SER A 67 12.71 -19.43 -5.47
N TYR A 68 11.55 -19.57 -6.12
CA TYR A 68 10.54 -18.53 -6.09
C TYR A 68 9.96 -18.39 -4.67
N PHE A 69 9.87 -17.15 -4.16
CA PHE A 69 9.32 -16.88 -2.82
C PHE A 69 7.90 -17.44 -2.61
N SER A 70 7.09 -17.52 -3.67
CA SER A 70 5.72 -18.06 -3.60
C SER A 70 5.67 -19.58 -3.50
N ARG A 71 6.76 -20.29 -3.84
CA ARG A 71 6.87 -21.75 -3.83
C ARG A 71 8.31 -22.15 -3.47
N PRO A 72 8.68 -22.06 -2.19
CA PRO A 72 10.05 -22.37 -1.76
C PRO A 72 10.39 -23.86 -1.87
N ASP A 73 9.37 -24.74 -1.86
CA ASP A 73 9.56 -26.19 -1.81
C ASP A 73 9.84 -26.83 -3.18
N VAL A 74 9.75 -26.06 -4.27
CA VAL A 74 10.03 -26.56 -5.62
C VAL A 74 11.41 -26.06 -6.03
N GLN A 75 12.35 -27.01 -6.17
CA GLN A 75 13.71 -26.80 -6.63
C GLN A 75 13.94 -27.49 -7.98
#